data_AF-A0A9E1J993-F1
#
_entry.id   AF-A0A9E1J993-F1
#
_cell.length_a   1.000
_cell.length_b   1.000
_cell.length_c   1.000
_cell.angle_alpha   90.00
_cell.angle_beta   90.00
_cell.angle_gamma   90.00
#
_symmetry.space_group_name_H-M   'P 1'
#
loop_
_entity.id
_entity.type
_entity.pdbx_description
1 polymer ?
#
loop_
_entity_poly.entity_id
_entity_poly.type
_entity_poly.pdbx_seq_one_letter_code
_entity_poly.pdbx_strand_id
1 'polypeptide(L)'
;MVASAFEKGMAFARRLDSEDPLARFRDQFHIPKAEDGAETIYFCGNSLGLQPRITADYVVAELEQWKEHGVKGHFEGDYPWMPYHEFLTDGMATLVGGEAGEVVAMNSLTVNLHLMMVSFYRPDSQRYKILIEDHAFPSDRYAVESQV
;
A
#
# COMPACT_ATOMS: atom_id res chain seq x y z
N MET A 1 11.55 -27.22 -6.62
CA MET A 1 10.86 -27.85 -5.49
C MET A 1 9.72 -28.69 -6.03
N VAL A 2 9.64 -29.97 -5.66
CA VAL A 2 8.47 -30.78 -5.99
C VAL A 2 7.36 -30.33 -5.05
N ALA A 3 6.30 -29.71 -5.57
CA ALA A 3 5.15 -29.32 -4.76
C ALA A 3 4.59 -30.58 -4.09
N SER A 4 4.59 -30.63 -2.76
CA SER A 4 3.97 -31.74 -2.03
C SER A 4 2.48 -31.77 -2.37
N ALA A 5 1.92 -32.97 -2.59
CA ALA A 5 0.49 -33.11 -2.84
C ALA A 5 -0.31 -32.59 -1.64
N PHE A 6 -1.39 -31.86 -1.90
CA PHE A 6 -2.24 -31.31 -0.84
C PHE A 6 -2.87 -32.42 0.01
N GLU A 7 -2.84 -32.27 1.33
CA GLU A 7 -3.50 -33.16 2.30
C GLU A 7 -4.36 -32.33 3.28
N LYS A 8 -5.52 -32.85 3.67
CA LYS A 8 -6.37 -32.17 4.68
C LYS A 8 -5.86 -32.46 6.08
N GLY A 9 -5.87 -31.45 6.96
CA GLY A 9 -5.69 -31.62 8.41
C GLY A 9 -4.54 -30.81 9.00
N MET A 10 -4.48 -30.79 10.34
CA MET A 10 -3.56 -29.94 11.10
C MET A 10 -2.07 -30.29 10.89
N ALA A 11 -1.75 -31.57 10.69
CA ALA A 11 -0.37 -32.01 10.46
C ALA A 11 0.21 -31.44 9.15
N PHE A 12 -0.61 -31.37 8.10
CA PHE A 12 -0.23 -30.79 6.83
C PHE A 12 0.02 -29.28 6.94
N ALA A 13 -0.91 -28.55 7.58
CA ALA A 13 -0.76 -27.11 7.81
C ALA A 13 0.52 -26.77 8.60
N ARG A 14 0.78 -27.47 9.71
CA ARG A 14 2.00 -27.26 10.53
C ARG A 14 3.28 -27.53 9.75
N ARG A 15 3.29 -28.51 8.86
CA ARG A 15 4.43 -28.79 7.97
C ARG A 15 4.67 -27.61 7.04
N LEU A 16 3.62 -27.11 6.38
CA LEU A 16 3.74 -25.93 5.51
C LEU A 16 4.21 -24.69 6.28
N ASP A 17 3.71 -24.43 7.48
CA ASP A 17 4.18 -23.32 8.32
C ASP A 17 5.67 -23.45 8.66
N SER A 18 6.15 -24.68 8.93
CA SER A 18 7.57 -24.92 9.27
C SER A 18 8.52 -24.81 8.07
N GLU A 19 7.99 -24.98 6.85
CA GLU A 19 8.75 -24.91 5.60
C GLU A 19 8.66 -23.52 4.93
N ASP A 20 7.82 -22.62 5.45
CA ASP A 20 7.63 -21.28 4.88
C ASP A 20 8.87 -20.39 5.11
N PRO A 21 9.62 -20.02 4.05
CA PRO A 21 10.77 -19.13 4.18
C PRO A 21 10.39 -17.70 4.60
N LEU A 22 9.10 -17.34 4.56
CA LEU A 22 8.58 -16.03 4.92
C LEU A 22 8.00 -15.98 6.34
N ALA A 23 7.94 -17.10 7.07
CA ALA A 23 7.29 -17.19 8.38
C ALA A 23 7.75 -16.10 9.37
N ARG A 24 9.04 -15.73 9.32
CA ARG A 24 9.66 -14.69 10.16
C ARG A 24 9.04 -13.29 9.99
N PHE A 25 8.43 -12.99 8.85
CA PHE A 25 7.82 -11.67 8.62
C PHE A 25 6.57 -11.46 9.47
N ARG A 26 5.90 -12.55 9.88
CA ARG A 26 4.74 -12.50 10.76
C ARG A 26 5.02 -11.72 12.04
N ASP A 27 6.21 -11.89 12.60
CA ASP A 27 6.61 -11.24 13.85
C ASP A 27 6.81 -9.72 13.71
N GLN A 28 6.87 -9.20 12.47
CA GLN A 28 6.99 -7.77 12.21
C GLN A 28 5.66 -7.01 12.28
N PHE A 29 4.53 -7.69 12.55
CA PHE A 29 3.20 -7.08 12.58
C PHE A 29 2.54 -7.19 13.96
N HIS A 30 1.67 -6.24 14.25
CA HIS A 30 0.73 -6.32 15.36
C HIS A 30 -0.51 -7.14 14.94
N ILE A 31 -0.63 -8.36 15.47
CA ILE A 31 -1.80 -9.21 15.25
C ILE A 31 -2.79 -9.00 16.41
N PRO A 32 -4.04 -8.56 16.14
CA PRO A 32 -5.07 -8.38 17.15
C PRO A 32 -5.32 -9.65 17.96
N LYS A 33 -5.72 -9.50 19.22
CA LYS A 33 -6.14 -10.61 20.06
C LYS A 33 -7.65 -10.78 20.02
N ALA A 34 -8.11 -12.02 20.07
CA ALA A 34 -9.50 -12.39 20.29
C ALA A 34 -9.87 -12.25 21.78
N GLU A 35 -11.14 -12.43 22.13
CA GLU A 35 -11.65 -12.28 23.50
C GLU A 35 -10.97 -13.22 24.52
N ASP A 36 -10.54 -14.39 24.08
CA ASP A 36 -9.83 -15.39 24.89
C ASP A 36 -8.31 -15.12 25.01
N GLY A 37 -7.82 -14.03 24.40
CA GLY A 37 -6.41 -13.66 24.38
C GLY A 37 -5.58 -14.35 23.29
N ALA A 38 -6.17 -15.27 22.50
CA ALA A 38 -5.50 -15.87 21.35
C ALA A 38 -5.34 -14.84 20.22
N GLU A 39 -4.50 -15.12 19.23
CA GLU A 39 -4.38 -14.27 18.05
C GLU A 39 -5.57 -14.47 17.11
N THR A 40 -6.12 -13.36 16.62
CA THR A 40 -7.23 -13.38 15.68
C THR A 40 -6.79 -13.95 14.34
N ILE A 41 -7.63 -14.79 13.75
CA ILE A 41 -7.49 -15.21 12.34
C ILE A 41 -7.93 -14.02 11.46
N TYR A 42 -6.97 -13.17 11.11
CA TYR A 42 -7.22 -11.90 10.42
C TYR A 42 -7.16 -12.06 8.89
N PHE A 43 -8.29 -12.41 8.27
CA PHE A 43 -8.42 -12.56 6.81
C PHE A 43 -9.05 -11.33 6.13
N CYS A 44 -8.71 -10.12 6.59
CA CYS A 44 -9.20 -8.85 6.03
C CYS A 44 -8.07 -7.88 5.64
N GLY A 45 -6.85 -8.39 5.48
CA GLY A 45 -5.66 -7.59 5.13
C GLY A 45 -5.76 -6.87 3.77
N ASN A 46 -6.65 -7.33 2.89
CA ASN A 46 -6.96 -6.69 1.61
C ASN A 46 -7.77 -5.40 1.75
N SER A 47 -8.48 -5.21 2.86
CA SER A 47 -9.19 -3.96 3.16
C SER A 47 -8.34 -3.03 4.01
N LEU A 48 -7.73 -3.56 5.07
CA LEU A 48 -6.82 -2.82 5.93
C LEU A 48 -5.69 -3.75 6.39
N GLY A 49 -4.46 -3.44 5.98
CA GLY A 49 -3.28 -4.19 6.39
C GLY A 49 -3.05 -4.11 7.90
N LEU A 50 -2.48 -5.17 8.48
CA LEU A 50 -2.00 -5.11 9.85
C LEU A 50 -0.88 -4.07 9.97
N GLN A 51 -0.83 -3.36 11.10
CA GLN A 51 0.20 -2.37 11.36
C GLN A 51 1.57 -3.05 11.53
N PRO A 52 2.59 -2.68 10.74
CA PRO A 52 3.98 -3.04 11.03
C PRO A 52 4.42 -2.48 12.38
N ARG A 53 5.20 -3.24 13.14
CA ARG A 53 5.65 -2.84 14.49
C ARG A 53 6.46 -1.55 14.51
N ILE A 54 7.25 -1.33 13.46
CA ILE A 54 8.10 -0.14 13.32
C ILE A 54 7.32 1.15 13.02
N THR A 55 6.04 1.07 12.64
CA THR A 55 5.29 2.24 12.18
C THR A 55 5.22 3.35 13.23
N ALA A 56 5.04 3.00 14.51
CA ALA A 56 4.98 4.00 15.57
C ALA A 56 6.32 4.74 15.73
N ASP A 57 7.45 4.03 15.61
CA ASP A 57 8.78 4.60 15.78
C ASP A 57 9.08 5.65 14.70
N TYR A 58 8.72 5.37 13.43
CA TYR A 58 8.90 6.32 12.33
C TYR A 58 8.01 7.56 12.50
N VAL A 59 6.74 7.39 12.91
CA VAL A 59 5.85 8.54 13.14
C VAL A 59 6.38 9.42 14.27
N VAL A 60 6.82 8.81 15.38
CA VAL A 60 7.41 9.55 16.51
C VAL A 60 8.69 10.26 16.09
N ALA A 61 9.55 9.63 15.28
CA ALA A 61 10.76 10.25 14.77
C ALA A 61 10.45 11.54 13.98
N GLU A 62 9.46 11.52 13.08
CA GLU A 62 9.07 12.72 12.32
C GLU A 62 8.49 13.83 13.21
N LEU A 63 7.74 13.47 14.27
CA LEU A 63 7.25 14.45 15.25
C LEU A 63 8.40 15.08 16.04
N GLU A 64 9.43 14.31 16.36
CA GLU A 64 10.64 14.81 17.02
C GLU A 64 11.45 15.72 16.09
N GLN A 65 11.62 15.35 14.80
CA GLN A 65 12.24 16.20 13.79
C GLN A 65 11.50 17.53 13.65
N TRP A 66 10.15 17.51 13.65
CA TRP A 66 9.36 18.72 13.60
C TRP A 66 9.57 19.60 14.85
N LYS A 67 9.57 18.99 16.05
CA LYS A 67 9.83 19.69 17.32
C LYS A 67 11.18 20.38 17.33
N GLU A 68 12.22 19.74 16.78
CA GLU A 68 13.59 20.25 16.78
C GLU A 68 13.86 21.29 15.69
N HIS A 69 13.45 21.03 14.45
CA HIS A 69 13.83 21.83 13.28
C HIS A 69 12.76 22.84 12.84
N GLY A 70 11.49 22.65 13.20
CA GLY A 70 10.39 23.48 12.72
C GLY A 70 10.35 23.53 11.19
N VAL A 71 10.29 24.74 10.62
CA VAL A 71 10.30 24.94 9.15
C VAL A 71 11.58 24.41 8.48
N LYS A 72 12.69 24.29 9.20
CA LYS A 72 13.95 23.79 8.63
C LYS A 72 13.87 22.30 8.30
N GLY A 73 12.94 21.55 8.90
CA GLY A 73 12.70 20.13 8.58
C GLY A 73 12.31 19.88 7.11
N HIS A 74 11.93 20.91 6.37
CA HIS A 74 11.80 20.81 4.91
C HIS A 74 13.11 20.43 4.21
N PHE A 75 14.26 20.77 4.78
CA PHE A 75 15.58 20.65 4.13
C PHE A 75 16.66 20.00 5.02
N GLU A 76 16.42 19.88 6.33
CA GLU A 76 17.32 19.29 7.32
C GLU A 76 16.72 17.98 7.88
N GLY A 77 17.56 17.15 8.51
CA GLY A 77 17.16 15.87 9.12
C GLY A 77 17.52 14.66 8.24
N ASP A 78 17.25 13.45 8.76
CA ASP A 78 17.51 12.19 8.03
C ASP A 78 16.57 12.01 6.83
N TYR A 79 15.32 12.49 6.96
CA TYR A 79 14.30 12.46 5.92
C TYR A 79 13.68 13.86 5.71
N PRO A 80 14.39 14.79 5.04
CA PRO A 80 13.87 16.13 4.78
C PRO A 80 12.55 16.08 4.00
N TRP A 81 11.60 16.94 4.36
CA TRP A 81 10.21 16.78 3.89
C TRP A 81 9.99 17.16 2.41
N MET A 82 10.78 18.07 1.84
CA MET A 82 10.64 18.49 0.44
C MET A 82 10.82 17.31 -0.55
N PRO A 83 11.93 16.55 -0.50
CA PRO A 83 12.13 15.40 -1.38
C PRO A 83 11.54 14.08 -0.83
N TYR A 84 10.70 14.11 0.21
CA TYR A 84 10.34 12.90 0.97
C TYR A 84 9.78 11.76 0.12
N HIS A 85 9.01 12.08 -0.93
CA HIS A 85 8.45 11.12 -1.85
C HIS A 85 9.52 10.33 -2.64
N GLU A 86 10.70 10.91 -2.85
CA GLU A 86 11.81 10.27 -3.57
C GLU A 86 12.33 9.04 -2.82
N PHE A 87 12.32 9.05 -1.47
CA PHE A 87 12.73 7.90 -0.65
C PHE A 87 11.87 6.65 -0.84
N LEU A 88 10.65 6.81 -1.38
CA LEU A 88 9.73 5.70 -1.65
C LEU A 88 9.81 5.20 -3.09
N THR A 89 10.49 5.93 -3.97
CA THR A 89 10.40 5.75 -5.42
C THR A 89 10.90 4.38 -5.87
N ASP A 90 12.12 3.99 -5.50
CA ASP A 90 12.72 2.71 -5.93
C ASP A 90 11.94 1.49 -5.43
N GLY A 91 11.46 1.56 -4.18
CA GLY A 91 10.65 0.50 -3.57
C GLY A 91 9.30 0.34 -4.27
N MET A 92 8.62 1.46 -4.54
CA MET A 92 7.35 1.46 -5.25
C MET A 92 7.50 1.01 -6.71
N ALA A 93 8.53 1.49 -7.42
CA ALA A 93 8.84 1.08 -8.79
C ALA A 93 9.09 -0.44 -8.87
N THR A 94 9.87 -0.99 -7.94
CA THR A 94 10.10 -2.45 -7.85
C THR A 94 8.80 -3.22 -7.63
N LEU A 95 7.91 -2.72 -6.75
CA LEU A 95 6.66 -3.39 -6.41
C LEU A 95 5.68 -3.44 -7.60
N VAL A 96 5.59 -2.36 -8.38
CA VAL A 96 4.66 -2.28 -9.52
C VAL A 96 5.29 -2.71 -10.85
N GLY A 97 6.60 -2.96 -10.88
CA GLY A 97 7.35 -3.33 -12.08
C GLY A 97 7.57 -2.18 -13.06
N GLY A 98 7.68 -0.94 -12.57
CA GLY A 98 7.95 0.27 -13.36
C GLY A 98 9.37 0.81 -13.16
N GLU A 99 9.73 1.91 -13.83
CA GLU A 99 10.98 2.64 -13.62
C GLU A 99 10.85 3.72 -12.53
N ALA A 100 11.97 4.12 -11.91
CA ALA A 100 11.98 5.13 -10.85
C ALA A 100 11.38 6.49 -11.32
N GLY A 101 11.53 6.85 -12.59
CA GLY A 101 10.94 8.07 -13.16
C GLY A 101 9.45 7.98 -13.48
N GLU A 102 8.83 6.81 -13.34
CA GLU A 102 7.44 6.54 -13.75
C GLU A 102 6.49 6.41 -12.55
N VAL A 103 6.99 6.34 -11.32
CA VAL A 103 6.21 6.02 -10.12
C VAL A 103 6.47 7.02 -9.02
N VAL A 104 5.39 7.53 -8.40
CA VAL A 104 5.45 8.43 -7.24
C VAL A 104 4.37 8.08 -6.23
N ALA A 105 4.75 8.06 -4.94
CA ALA A 105 3.78 7.94 -3.84
C ALA A 105 3.23 9.33 -3.49
N MET A 106 1.97 9.59 -3.84
CA MET A 106 1.31 10.88 -3.59
C MET A 106 -0.20 10.75 -3.39
N ASN A 107 -0.80 11.73 -2.71
CA ASN A 107 -2.24 11.89 -2.51
C ASN A 107 -2.97 10.61 -2.06
N SER A 108 -4.26 10.50 -2.40
CA SER A 108 -5.05 9.27 -2.31
C SER A 108 -5.31 8.69 -3.70
N LEU A 109 -5.78 7.43 -3.76
CA LEU A 109 -6.07 6.73 -5.01
C LEU A 109 -7.00 7.53 -5.94
N THR A 110 -8.16 7.96 -5.44
CA THR A 110 -9.17 8.66 -6.26
C THR A 110 -8.68 10.03 -6.73
N VAL A 111 -7.90 10.74 -5.91
CA VAL A 111 -7.28 12.01 -6.33
C VAL A 111 -6.32 11.78 -7.50
N ASN A 112 -5.45 10.77 -7.40
CA ASN A 112 -4.53 10.44 -8.49
C ASN A 112 -5.27 10.01 -9.76
N LEU A 113 -6.40 9.31 -9.63
CA LEU A 113 -7.24 8.96 -10.79
C LEU A 113 -7.78 10.20 -11.50
N HIS A 114 -8.27 11.22 -10.77
CA HIS A 114 -8.67 12.48 -11.38
C HIS A 114 -7.50 13.21 -12.06
N LEU A 115 -6.31 13.23 -11.45
CA LEU A 115 -5.12 13.84 -12.05
C LEU A 115 -4.70 13.14 -13.35
N MET A 116 -4.82 11.82 -13.41
CA MET A 116 -4.61 11.06 -14.64
C MET A 116 -5.68 11.40 -15.68
N MET A 117 -6.96 11.40 -15.31
CA MET A 117 -8.06 11.68 -16.26
C MET A 117 -7.98 13.09 -16.83
N VAL A 118 -7.77 14.14 -16.02
CA VAL A 118 -7.65 15.51 -16.54
C VAL A 118 -6.47 15.68 -17.52
N SER A 119 -5.44 14.84 -17.39
CA SER A 119 -4.25 14.88 -18.25
C SER A 119 -4.42 14.07 -19.54
N PHE A 120 -4.97 12.86 -19.43
CA PHE A 120 -5.01 11.86 -20.51
C PHE A 120 -6.36 11.78 -21.23
N TYR A 121 -7.48 12.05 -20.57
CA TYR A 121 -8.80 12.06 -21.21
C TYR A 121 -9.02 13.39 -21.92
N ARG A 122 -8.84 13.39 -23.24
CA ARG A 122 -8.96 14.57 -24.12
C ARG A 122 -10.05 14.30 -25.17
N PRO A 123 -11.33 14.40 -24.80
CA PRO A 123 -12.42 14.01 -25.68
C PRO A 123 -12.54 14.94 -26.88
N ASP A 124 -12.92 14.37 -28.03
CA ASP A 124 -13.36 15.09 -29.21
C ASP A 124 -14.68 14.53 -29.77
N SER A 125 -15.16 15.05 -30.90
CA SER A 125 -16.44 14.62 -31.49
C SER A 125 -16.48 13.16 -31.95
N GLN A 126 -15.33 12.51 -32.15
CA GLN A 126 -15.22 11.11 -32.58
C GLN A 126 -14.78 10.18 -31.45
N ARG A 127 -14.00 10.66 -30.47
CA ARG A 127 -13.41 9.87 -29.38
C ARG A 127 -13.64 10.54 -28.04
N TYR A 128 -14.73 10.18 -27.37
CA TYR A 128 -15.13 10.74 -26.07
C TYR A 128 -15.65 9.70 -25.06
N LYS A 129 -15.66 8.41 -25.41
CA LYS A 129 -16.17 7.37 -24.50
C LYS A 129 -15.06 6.88 -23.58
N ILE A 130 -15.38 6.71 -22.32
CA ILE A 130 -14.55 6.00 -21.34
C ILE A 130 -15.14 4.59 -21.16
N LEU A 131 -14.30 3.56 -21.27
CA LEU A 131 -14.69 2.18 -21.02
C LEU A 131 -14.33 1.82 -19.57
N ILE A 132 -15.31 1.33 -18.82
CA ILE A 132 -15.18 0.88 -17.43
C ILE A 132 -16.06 -0.36 -17.23
N GLU A 133 -15.66 -1.25 -16.34
CA GLU A 133 -16.43 -2.44 -15.98
C GLU A 133 -17.75 -2.10 -15.26
N ASP A 134 -18.76 -2.96 -15.42
CA ASP A 134 -20.12 -2.71 -14.91
C ASP A 134 -20.19 -2.54 -13.37
N HIS A 135 -19.32 -3.24 -12.64
CA HIS A 135 -19.30 -3.25 -11.17
C HIS A 135 -17.98 -2.72 -10.62
N ALA A 136 -17.52 -1.59 -11.19
CA ALA A 136 -16.37 -0.87 -10.68
C ALA A 136 -16.58 -0.41 -9.23
N PHE A 137 -15.47 -0.25 -8.51
CA PHE A 137 -15.52 0.29 -7.16
C PHE A 137 -16.15 1.69 -7.18
N PRO A 138 -17.00 2.05 -6.19
CA PRO A 138 -17.81 3.27 -6.28
C PRO A 138 -17.02 4.56 -6.52
N SER A 139 -15.83 4.71 -5.92
CA SER A 139 -15.03 5.93 -6.13
C SER A 139 -14.54 6.08 -7.57
N ASP A 140 -14.18 4.98 -8.21
CA ASP A 140 -13.63 4.94 -9.56
C ASP A 140 -14.75 5.26 -10.57
N ARG A 141 -15.93 4.69 -10.34
CA ARG A 141 -17.14 5.01 -11.09
C ARG A 141 -17.47 6.51 -11.01
N TYR A 142 -17.53 7.08 -9.80
CA TYR A 142 -17.83 8.51 -9.65
C TYR A 142 -16.73 9.40 -10.22
N ALA A 143 -15.47 8.98 -10.13
CA ALA A 143 -14.37 9.70 -10.74
C ALA A 143 -14.56 9.77 -12.27
N VAL A 144 -14.91 8.67 -12.93
CA VAL A 144 -15.19 8.62 -14.37
C VAL A 144 -16.46 9.40 -14.74
N GLU A 145 -17.56 9.22 -14.00
CA GLU A 145 -18.82 9.93 -14.22
C GLU A 145 -18.64 11.46 -14.14
N SER A 146 -17.71 11.96 -13.32
CA SER A 146 -17.44 13.40 -13.22
C SER A 146 -16.77 14.03 -14.46
N GLN A 147 -16.28 13.22 -15.40
CA GLN A 147 -15.56 13.71 -16.60
C GLN A 147 -16.48 13.95 -17.80
N VAL A 148 -17.74 13.49 -17.74
CA VAL A 148 -18.68 13.44 -18.87
C VAL A 148 -19.94 14.26 -18.64
#